data_AF-A0A382KV87-F1
#
_entry.id   AF-A0A382KV87-F1
#
_cell.length_a   1.000
_cell.length_b   1.000
_cell.length_c   1.000
_cell.angle_alpha   90.00
_cell.angle_beta   90.00
_cell.angle_gamma   90.00
#
_symmetry.space_group_name_H-M   'P 1'
#
loop_
_entity.id
_entity.type
_entity.pdbx_description
1 polymer ?
#
loop_
_entity_poly.entity_id
_entity_poly.type
_entity_poly.pdbx_seq_one_letter_code
_entity_poly.pdbx_strand_id
1 'polypeptide(L)'
;VIIDTHIHLYEPMRPEGISWPDPKNKLLYRSTLPVHAKAQSVPEGVTGIVVVEATDWVDDNQWILDLAQEEPFIVGLVGRLDPCRDDFAHQVQRFVDNPIFQGIRFRGKPYYLELDSSSFMADMETVMKKDLVLDTMFSEEETENFFTVLDRLPDLRVMIEHIGGVKVDGNKPDSKWTDTM
;
A
#
# COMPACT_ATOMS: atom_id res chain seq x y z
N VAL A 1 7.73 1.33 -21.82
CA VAL A 1 6.74 1.48 -20.73
C VAL A 1 7.50 1.95 -19.50
N ILE A 2 7.06 3.04 -18.88
CA ILE A 2 7.59 3.58 -17.63
C ILE A 2 6.41 3.64 -16.67
N ILE A 3 6.51 2.99 -15.50
CA ILE A 3 5.44 2.96 -14.50
C ILE A 3 5.93 3.68 -13.25
N ASP A 4 5.12 4.61 -12.75
CA ASP A 4 5.29 5.13 -11.41
C ASP A 4 4.54 4.21 -10.45
N THR A 5 5.29 3.44 -9.67
CA THR A 5 4.77 2.30 -8.92
C THR A 5 4.18 2.67 -7.56
N HIS A 6 4.22 3.94 -7.16
CA HIS A 6 3.80 4.33 -5.83
C HIS A 6 3.27 5.77 -5.79
N ILE A 7 1.99 5.96 -6.11
CA ILE A 7 1.30 7.22 -5.91
C ILE A 7 0.06 7.07 -5.03
N HIS A 8 -0.44 8.19 -4.53
CA HIS A 8 -1.69 8.23 -3.78
C HIS A 8 -2.72 9.09 -4.52
N LEU A 9 -3.94 8.58 -4.63
CA LEU A 9 -5.12 9.34 -5.04
C LEU A 9 -6.09 9.39 -3.85
N TYR A 10 -6.62 10.58 -3.58
CA TYR A 10 -7.56 10.82 -2.48
C TYR A 10 -8.36 12.09 -2.75
N GLU A 11 -9.60 12.11 -2.27
CA GLU A 11 -10.51 13.24 -2.40
C GLU A 11 -11.07 13.64 -1.03
N PRO A 12 -10.51 14.67 -0.36
CA PRO A 12 -10.97 15.11 0.95
C PRO A 12 -12.42 15.61 0.98
N MET A 13 -12.98 16.00 -0.17
CA MET A 13 -14.33 16.57 -0.28
C MET A 13 -15.44 15.53 -0.50
N ARG A 14 -15.09 14.23 -0.59
CA ARG A 14 -16.11 13.17 -0.61
C ARG A 14 -16.91 13.17 0.71
N PRO A 15 -18.21 12.81 0.71
CA PRO A 15 -19.06 12.88 1.91
C PRO A 15 -18.50 12.16 3.13
N GLU A 16 -17.78 11.06 2.93
CA GLU A 16 -17.16 10.25 3.98
C GLU A 16 -15.91 10.92 4.58
N GLY A 17 -15.32 11.89 3.89
CA GLY A 17 -14.06 12.52 4.26
C GLY A 17 -12.86 11.56 4.22
N ILE A 18 -11.74 11.99 4.79
CA ILE A 18 -10.49 11.21 4.83
C ILE A 18 -9.80 11.35 6.19
N SER A 19 -9.06 10.32 6.61
CA SER A 19 -8.26 10.33 7.85
C SER A 19 -6.90 11.01 7.69
N TRP A 20 -6.39 11.08 6.46
CA TRP A 20 -5.15 11.75 6.09
C TRP A 20 -5.28 12.29 4.65
N PRO A 21 -4.69 13.46 4.31
CA PRO A 21 -3.86 14.33 5.16
C PRO A 21 -4.64 15.19 6.16
N ASP A 22 -3.93 15.80 7.12
CA ASP A 22 -4.50 16.76 8.07
C ASP A 22 -5.10 17.97 7.32
N PRO A 23 -6.35 18.41 7.61
CA PRO A 23 -6.96 19.62 7.06
C PRO A 23 -6.13 20.90 7.15
N LYS A 24 -5.22 21.00 8.13
CA LYS A 24 -4.31 22.12 8.30
C LYS A 24 -3.13 22.09 7.30
N ASN A 25 -2.83 20.93 6.71
CA ASN A 25 -1.79 20.81 5.70
C ASN A 25 -2.31 21.34 4.36
N LYS A 26 -2.13 22.64 4.13
CA LYS A 26 -2.61 23.32 2.91
C LYS A 26 -2.00 22.79 1.60
N LEU A 27 -0.86 22.09 1.67
CA LEU A 27 -0.22 21.52 0.49
C LEU A 27 -0.89 20.21 0.08
N LEU A 28 -1.16 19.34 1.05
CA LEU A 28 -1.68 18.00 0.80
C LEU A 28 -3.20 17.94 0.90
N TYR A 29 -3.85 18.76 1.71
CA TYR A 29 -5.31 18.74 1.88
C TYR A 29 -6.03 19.36 0.68
N ARG A 30 -6.04 18.60 -0.41
CA ARG A 30 -6.63 18.91 -1.71
C ARG A 30 -6.93 17.61 -2.44
N SER A 31 -7.77 17.68 -3.45
CA SER A 31 -8.03 16.60 -4.40
C SER A 31 -6.74 16.14 -5.08
N THR A 32 -6.47 14.84 -5.05
CA THR A 32 -5.46 14.18 -5.88
C THR A 32 -6.16 13.12 -6.72
N LEU A 33 -6.26 13.40 -8.03
CA LEU A 33 -7.06 12.66 -8.99
C LEU A 33 -6.18 12.29 -10.20
N PRO A 34 -6.61 11.39 -11.08
CA PRO A 34 -5.76 10.93 -12.17
C PRO A 34 -5.30 12.04 -13.11
N VAL A 35 -6.13 13.09 -13.31
CA VAL A 35 -5.75 14.28 -14.07
C VAL A 35 -4.54 15.00 -13.46
N HIS A 36 -4.43 15.05 -12.13
CA HIS A 36 -3.31 15.66 -11.42
C HIS A 36 -2.05 14.81 -11.57
N ALA A 37 -2.17 13.48 -11.44
CA ALA A 37 -1.07 12.55 -11.64
C ALA A 37 -0.53 12.65 -13.08
N LYS A 38 -1.40 12.61 -14.09
CA LYS A 38 -1.01 12.70 -15.51
C LYS A 38 -0.30 14.01 -15.84
N ALA A 39 -0.79 15.13 -15.31
CA ALA A 39 -0.18 16.43 -15.53
C ALA A 39 1.28 16.50 -15.04
N GLN A 40 1.65 15.71 -14.03
CA GLN A 40 3.01 15.63 -13.50
C GLN A 40 3.84 14.54 -14.18
N SER A 41 3.29 13.33 -14.33
CA SER A 41 4.07 12.15 -14.69
C SER A 41 4.24 11.97 -16.21
N VAL A 42 3.25 12.35 -17.03
CA VAL A 42 3.30 12.15 -18.50
C VAL A 42 4.42 12.96 -19.17
N PRO A 43 4.67 14.23 -18.82
CA PRO A 43 5.81 14.98 -19.36
C PRO A 43 7.17 14.32 -19.12
N GLU A 44 7.29 13.55 -18.03
CA GLU A 44 8.50 12.79 -17.66
C GLU A 44 8.57 11.42 -18.34
N GLY A 45 7.62 11.09 -19.22
CA GLY A 45 7.56 9.84 -19.97
C GLY A 45 6.88 8.68 -19.25
N VAL A 46 6.28 8.89 -18.08
CA VAL A 46 5.48 7.87 -17.38
C VAL A 46 4.25 7.52 -18.21
N THR A 47 4.05 6.21 -18.41
CA THR A 47 2.98 5.64 -19.23
C THR A 47 1.88 4.95 -18.41
N GLY A 48 2.06 4.81 -17.10
CA GLY A 48 1.06 4.28 -16.17
C GLY A 48 1.45 4.47 -14.72
N ILE A 49 0.48 4.34 -13.83
CA ILE A 49 0.64 4.51 -12.37
C ILE A 49 0.08 3.30 -11.63
N VAL A 50 0.70 2.98 -10.49
CA VAL A 50 0.12 2.12 -9.47
C VAL A 50 -0.31 3.00 -8.31
N VAL A 51 -1.57 2.90 -7.93
CA VAL A 51 -2.13 3.62 -6.79
C VAL A 51 -1.95 2.77 -5.54
N VAL A 52 -1.38 3.35 -4.49
CA VAL A 52 -1.31 2.74 -3.16
C VAL A 52 -2.30 3.46 -2.26
N GLU A 53 -3.02 2.69 -1.45
CA GLU A 53 -4.06 3.20 -0.55
C GLU A 53 -3.62 4.43 0.26
N ALA A 54 -4.50 5.43 0.34
CA ALA A 54 -4.18 6.71 0.97
C ALA A 54 -4.86 6.90 2.35
N THR A 55 -5.96 6.20 2.61
CA THR A 55 -6.83 6.40 3.78
C THR A 55 -7.13 5.07 4.48
N ASP A 56 -7.80 5.12 5.63
CA ASP A 56 -8.20 3.91 6.35
C ASP A 56 -9.51 3.28 5.82
N TRP A 57 -10.06 3.80 4.71
CA TRP A 57 -11.32 3.31 4.15
C TRP A 57 -11.09 2.15 3.19
N VAL A 58 -11.58 0.95 3.55
CA VAL A 58 -11.58 -0.20 2.64
C VAL A 58 -12.40 0.09 1.36
N ASP A 59 -13.47 0.90 1.47
CA ASP A 59 -14.28 1.28 0.31
C ASP A 59 -13.55 2.23 -0.67
N ASP A 60 -12.44 2.85 -0.26
CA ASP A 60 -11.58 3.58 -1.21
C ASP A 60 -10.93 2.64 -2.23
N ASN A 61 -10.78 1.34 -1.91
CA ASN A 61 -10.36 0.36 -2.92
C ASN A 61 -11.36 0.32 -4.08
N GLN A 62 -12.67 0.23 -3.78
CA GLN A 62 -13.69 0.20 -4.82
C GLN A 62 -13.71 1.52 -5.60
N TRP A 63 -13.58 2.66 -4.92
CA TRP A 63 -13.52 3.96 -5.57
C TRP A 63 -12.36 4.06 -6.57
N ILE A 64 -11.15 3.60 -6.21
CA ILE A 64 -10.02 3.58 -7.14
C ILE A 64 -10.26 2.59 -8.29
N LEU A 65 -10.83 1.41 -8.02
CA LEU A 65 -11.15 0.44 -9.07
C LEU A 65 -12.19 0.99 -10.05
N ASP A 66 -13.15 1.79 -9.58
CA ASP A 66 -14.14 2.46 -10.42
C ASP A 66 -13.47 3.56 -11.27
N LEU A 67 -12.56 4.35 -10.69
CA LEU A 67 -11.75 5.31 -11.46
C LEU A 67 -10.92 4.63 -12.55
N ALA A 68 -10.34 3.46 -12.27
CA ALA A 68 -9.51 2.73 -13.22
C ALA A 68 -10.31 2.18 -14.43
N GLN A 69 -11.63 2.04 -14.32
CA GLN A 69 -12.48 1.68 -15.47
C GLN A 69 -12.51 2.78 -16.53
N GLU A 70 -12.43 4.05 -16.10
CA GLU A 70 -12.47 5.21 -16.99
C GLU A 70 -11.08 5.77 -17.32
N GLU A 71 -10.06 5.42 -16.53
CA GLU A 71 -8.69 5.92 -16.68
C GLU A 71 -7.67 4.78 -16.83
N PRO A 72 -7.35 4.38 -18.09
CA PRO A 72 -6.35 3.34 -18.37
C PRO A 72 -4.92 3.66 -17.92
N PHE A 73 -4.64 4.90 -17.52
CA PHE A 73 -3.36 5.27 -16.91
C PHE A 73 -3.17 4.59 -15.54
N ILE A 74 -4.24 4.23 -14.84
CA ILE A 74 -4.18 3.40 -13.62
C ILE A 74 -4.01 1.95 -14.04
N VAL A 75 -2.82 1.39 -13.79
CA VAL A 75 -2.47 0.02 -14.18
C VAL A 75 -2.42 -0.94 -12.99
N GLY A 76 -2.55 -0.43 -11.77
CA GLY A 76 -2.57 -1.23 -10.57
C GLY A 76 -3.06 -0.47 -9.34
N LEU A 77 -3.53 -1.23 -8.35
CA LEU A 77 -3.95 -0.80 -7.03
C LEU A 77 -3.34 -1.75 -5.99
N VAL A 78 -2.65 -1.17 -5.02
CA VAL A 78 -2.37 -1.78 -3.72
C VAL A 78 -3.36 -1.21 -2.72
N GLY A 79 -4.38 -1.99 -2.38
CA GLY A 79 -5.53 -1.52 -1.61
C GLY A 79 -5.34 -1.61 -0.10
N ARG A 80 -6.19 -0.89 0.64
CA ARG A 80 -6.25 -0.97 2.09
C ARG A 80 -6.97 -2.25 2.50
N LEU A 81 -6.29 -3.15 3.18
CA LEU A 81 -6.90 -4.26 3.92
C LEU A 81 -6.15 -4.46 5.23
N ASP A 82 -6.88 -4.48 6.35
CA ASP A 82 -6.33 -4.69 7.68
C ASP A 82 -6.34 -6.19 8.02
N PRO A 83 -5.18 -6.83 8.24
CA PRO A 83 -5.10 -8.19 8.76
C PRO A 83 -5.73 -8.31 10.15
N CYS A 84 -5.89 -9.54 10.62
CA CYS A 84 -6.42 -9.86 11.94
C CYS A 84 -7.87 -9.41 12.14
N ARG A 85 -8.64 -9.38 11.05
CA ARG A 85 -10.08 -9.12 11.05
C ARG A 85 -10.84 -10.37 10.65
N ASP A 86 -11.95 -10.63 11.32
CA ASP A 86 -12.85 -11.75 11.00
C ASP A 86 -13.32 -11.74 9.53
N ASP A 87 -13.39 -10.56 8.92
CA ASP A 87 -13.82 -10.36 7.53
C ASP A 87 -12.68 -10.26 6.51
N PHE A 88 -11.41 -10.44 6.90
CA PHE A 88 -10.25 -10.23 6.03
C PHE A 88 -10.34 -11.02 4.70
N ALA A 89 -10.55 -12.33 4.78
CA ALA A 89 -10.65 -13.19 3.59
C ALA A 89 -11.83 -12.79 2.68
N HIS A 90 -12.94 -12.33 3.26
CA HIS A 90 -14.07 -11.82 2.49
C HIS A 90 -13.70 -10.52 1.76
N GLN A 91 -12.98 -9.60 2.41
CA GLN A 91 -12.52 -8.36 1.77
C GLN A 91 -11.50 -8.64 0.66
N VAL A 92 -10.58 -9.59 0.84
CA VAL A 92 -9.70 -10.04 -0.26
C VAL A 92 -10.54 -10.54 -1.44
N GLN A 93 -11.51 -11.43 -1.19
CA GLN A 93 -12.35 -12.00 -2.24
C GLN A 93 -13.20 -10.95 -2.96
N ARG A 94 -13.57 -9.85 -2.30
CA ARG A 94 -14.32 -8.73 -2.90
C ARG A 94 -13.56 -8.07 -4.05
N PHE A 95 -12.22 -8.01 -3.98
CA PHE A 95 -11.41 -7.21 -4.92
C PHE A 95 -10.53 -8.05 -5.84
N VAL A 96 -10.16 -9.28 -5.46
CA VAL A 96 -9.16 -10.10 -6.16
C VAL A 96 -9.51 -10.45 -7.60
N ASP A 97 -10.80 -10.49 -7.95
CA ASP A 97 -11.23 -10.79 -9.33
C ASP A 97 -11.03 -9.59 -10.28
N ASN A 98 -10.75 -8.39 -9.75
CA ASN A 98 -10.41 -7.23 -10.56
C ASN A 98 -8.90 -7.21 -10.85
N PRO A 99 -8.46 -7.27 -12.13
CA PRO A 99 -7.04 -7.33 -12.47
C PRO A 99 -6.26 -6.05 -12.15
N ILE A 100 -6.91 -4.94 -11.79
CA ILE A 100 -6.22 -3.75 -11.29
C ILE A 100 -5.83 -3.94 -9.82
N PHE A 101 -6.54 -4.77 -9.04
CA PHE A 101 -6.20 -5.05 -7.65
C PHE A 101 -5.03 -6.02 -7.58
N GLN A 102 -3.83 -5.50 -7.28
CA GLN A 102 -2.56 -6.23 -7.38
C GLN A 102 -1.93 -6.53 -6.02
N GLY A 103 -2.42 -5.91 -4.95
CA GLY A 103 -1.83 -6.07 -3.64
C GLY A 103 -2.60 -5.39 -2.52
N ILE A 104 -2.07 -5.53 -1.32
CA ILE A 104 -2.59 -4.91 -0.12
C ILE A 104 -1.50 -4.13 0.61
N ARG A 105 -1.93 -3.09 1.32
CA ARG A 105 -1.15 -2.40 2.36
C ARG A 105 -1.99 -2.28 3.62
N PHE A 106 -1.33 -2.39 4.76
CA PHE A 106 -1.90 -2.06 6.07
C PHE A 106 -1.01 -1.05 6.79
N ARG A 107 -1.61 -0.25 7.68
CA ARG A 107 -0.92 0.79 8.46
C ARG A 107 -1.50 0.88 9.86
N GLY A 108 -0.72 1.43 10.79
CA GLY A 108 -1.22 1.89 12.10
C GLY A 108 -1.29 0.85 13.21
N LYS A 109 -0.89 -0.41 12.97
CA LYS A 109 -0.70 -1.43 14.01
C LYS A 109 0.60 -2.23 13.77
N PRO A 110 1.29 -2.67 14.83
CA PRO A 110 2.52 -3.44 14.71
C PRO A 110 2.23 -4.92 14.45
N TYR A 111 1.64 -5.23 13.29
CA TYR A 111 1.12 -6.58 12.97
C TYR A 111 2.19 -7.67 13.05
N TYR A 112 3.44 -7.34 12.71
CA TYR A 112 4.54 -8.30 12.76
C TYR A 112 4.89 -8.73 14.19
N LEU A 113 4.48 -8.00 15.23
CA LEU A 113 4.71 -8.43 16.62
C LEU A 113 3.74 -9.53 17.08
N GLU A 114 2.68 -9.81 16.31
CA GLU A 114 1.60 -10.73 16.70
C GLU A 114 1.50 -11.96 15.79
N LEU A 115 2.61 -12.40 15.18
CA LEU A 115 2.62 -13.48 14.17
C LEU A 115 1.86 -14.75 14.62
N ASP A 116 2.12 -15.21 15.85
CA ASP A 116 1.60 -16.46 16.39
C ASP A 116 0.42 -16.27 17.37
N SER A 117 0.14 -15.03 17.77
CA SER A 117 -0.94 -14.69 18.71
C SER A 117 -2.21 -14.17 18.03
N SER A 118 -2.22 -14.10 16.70
CA SER A 118 -3.31 -13.56 15.88
C SER A 118 -3.53 -14.39 14.60
N SER A 119 -4.46 -13.97 13.73
CA SER A 119 -4.63 -14.60 12.41
C SER A 119 -3.66 -14.10 11.34
N PHE A 120 -2.70 -13.23 11.69
CA PHE A 120 -1.84 -12.53 10.73
C PHE A 120 -1.17 -13.47 9.71
N MET A 121 -0.56 -14.57 10.17
CA MET A 121 0.11 -15.52 9.27
C MET A 121 -0.87 -16.20 8.30
N ALA A 122 -2.09 -16.52 8.75
CA ALA A 122 -3.13 -17.09 7.88
C ALA A 122 -3.65 -16.07 6.86
N ASP A 123 -3.73 -14.80 7.26
CA ASP A 123 -4.10 -13.69 6.38
C ASP A 123 -3.02 -13.48 5.31
N MET A 124 -1.73 -13.50 5.67
CA MET A 124 -0.62 -13.41 4.71
C MET A 124 -0.53 -14.63 3.79
N GLU A 125 -0.84 -15.83 4.29
CA GLU A 125 -0.97 -17.02 3.43
C GLU A 125 -2.12 -16.85 2.42
N THR A 126 -3.21 -16.19 2.80
CA THR A 126 -4.31 -15.86 1.88
C THR A 126 -3.85 -14.89 0.80
N VAL A 127 -3.12 -13.82 1.16
CA VAL A 127 -2.52 -12.86 0.22
C VAL A 127 -1.61 -13.58 -0.78
N MET A 128 -0.71 -14.43 -0.29
CA MET A 128 0.20 -15.24 -1.11
C MET A 128 -0.55 -16.18 -2.06
N LYS A 129 -1.53 -16.95 -1.56
CA LYS A 129 -2.31 -17.90 -2.39
C LYS A 129 -3.14 -17.21 -3.48
N LYS A 130 -3.47 -15.95 -3.27
CA LYS A 130 -4.18 -15.10 -4.25
C LYS A 130 -3.24 -14.37 -5.20
N ASP A 131 -1.94 -14.63 -5.12
CA ASP A 131 -0.90 -13.94 -5.89
C ASP A 131 -1.00 -12.41 -5.75
N LEU A 132 -1.23 -11.92 -4.53
CA LEU A 132 -1.26 -10.48 -4.23
C LEU A 132 0.08 -10.05 -3.65
N VAL A 133 0.51 -8.83 -3.96
CA VAL A 133 1.68 -8.20 -3.34
C VAL A 133 1.30 -7.69 -1.95
N LEU A 134 2.16 -7.93 -0.97
CA LEU A 134 2.15 -7.19 0.29
C LEU A 134 3.07 -5.98 0.13
N ASP A 135 2.50 -4.78 0.06
CA ASP A 135 3.25 -3.53 0.13
C ASP A 135 3.31 -3.09 1.60
N THR A 136 4.51 -2.91 2.14
CA THR A 136 4.68 -2.79 3.59
C THR A 136 5.88 -1.96 4.00
N MET A 137 5.71 -1.31 5.15
CA MET A 137 6.77 -0.78 5.97
C MET A 137 6.66 -1.41 7.35
N PHE A 138 7.79 -1.62 8.00
CA PHE A 138 7.88 -2.18 9.33
C PHE A 138 8.86 -1.34 10.17
N SER A 139 8.62 -1.32 11.48
CA SER A 139 9.52 -0.65 12.43
C SER A 139 10.76 -1.49 12.72
N GLU A 140 11.76 -0.89 13.38
CA GLU A 140 12.96 -1.61 13.85
C GLU A 140 12.60 -2.80 14.74
N GLU A 141 11.56 -2.66 15.58
CA GLU A 141 11.07 -3.72 16.48
C GLU A 141 10.41 -4.88 15.72
N GLU A 142 9.90 -4.63 14.51
CA GLU A 142 9.19 -5.61 13.69
C GLU A 142 10.11 -6.34 12.71
N THR A 143 11.33 -5.86 12.48
CA THR A 143 12.28 -6.36 11.48
C THR A 143 12.49 -7.87 11.52
N GLU A 144 12.85 -8.43 12.67
CA GLU A 144 13.13 -9.87 12.80
C GLU A 144 11.89 -10.72 12.47
N ASN A 145 10.72 -10.25 12.89
CA ASN A 145 9.47 -10.93 12.63
C ASN A 145 9.02 -10.77 11.17
N PHE A 146 9.28 -9.63 10.53
CA PHE A 146 9.05 -9.47 9.09
C PHE A 146 9.84 -10.52 8.29
N PHE A 147 11.13 -10.72 8.58
CA PHE A 147 11.92 -11.76 7.93
C PHE A 147 11.44 -13.18 8.28
N THR A 148 10.94 -13.39 9.50
CA THR A 148 10.28 -14.65 9.88
C THR A 148 9.04 -14.93 9.04
N VAL A 149 8.28 -13.91 8.63
CA VAL A 149 7.16 -14.08 7.67
C VAL A 149 7.68 -14.60 6.33
N LEU A 150 8.75 -14.00 5.80
CA LEU A 150 9.34 -14.40 4.52
C LEU A 150 9.92 -15.82 4.56
N ASP A 151 10.53 -16.23 5.67
CA ASP A 151 11.00 -17.61 5.86
C ASP A 151 9.86 -18.63 5.87
N ARG A 152 8.73 -18.27 6.47
CA ARG A 152 7.54 -19.13 6.59
C ARG A 152 6.68 -19.13 5.32
N LEU A 153 6.67 -18.04 4.57
CA LEU A 153 5.89 -17.82 3.35
C LEU A 153 6.82 -17.38 2.20
N PRO A 154 7.71 -18.27 1.71
CA PRO A 154 8.77 -17.89 0.75
C PRO A 154 8.26 -17.43 -0.61
N ASP A 155 7.01 -17.73 -0.96
CA ASP A 155 6.37 -17.31 -2.21
C ASP A 155 5.57 -16.00 -2.06
N LEU A 156 5.49 -15.42 -0.85
CA LEU A 156 4.81 -14.14 -0.64
C LEU A 156 5.60 -13.02 -1.32
N ARG A 157 4.97 -12.36 -2.30
CA ARG A 157 5.55 -11.21 -2.98
C ARG A 157 5.47 -9.99 -2.07
N VAL A 158 6.59 -9.37 -1.79
CA VAL A 158 6.67 -8.18 -0.93
C VAL A 158 7.29 -7.00 -1.66
N MET A 159 6.71 -5.82 -1.45
CA MET A 159 7.31 -4.53 -1.78
C MET A 159 7.60 -3.79 -0.47
N ILE A 160 8.86 -3.39 -0.28
CA ILE A 160 9.27 -2.59 0.88
C ILE A 160 9.16 -1.12 0.51
N GLU A 161 8.32 -0.40 1.22
CA GLU A 161 8.03 1.01 0.95
C GLU A 161 9.23 1.90 1.27
N HIS A 162 9.40 2.96 0.48
CA HIS A 162 10.31 4.08 0.77
C HIS A 162 11.73 3.66 1.20
N ILE A 163 12.25 2.57 0.64
CA ILE A 163 13.59 2.05 0.95
C ILE A 163 13.71 1.76 2.47
N GLY A 164 12.67 1.18 3.06
CA GLY A 164 12.62 0.87 4.49
C GLY A 164 12.58 2.10 5.39
N GLY A 165 12.04 3.22 4.91
CA GLY A 165 11.89 4.45 5.69
C GLY A 165 13.22 5.11 6.08
N VAL A 166 14.29 4.90 5.31
CA VAL A 166 15.59 5.49 5.60
C VAL A 166 15.50 7.02 5.67
N LYS A 167 16.15 7.61 6.67
CA LYS A 167 16.21 9.07 6.79
C LYS A 167 17.12 9.63 5.69
N VAL A 168 16.57 10.49 4.83
CA VAL A 168 17.31 11.18 3.77
C VAL A 168 17.59 12.61 4.18
N ASP A 169 18.79 12.87 4.71
CA ASP A 169 19.22 14.21 5.16
C ASP A 169 20.61 14.62 4.64
N GLY A 170 21.16 13.87 3.67
CA GLY A 170 22.48 14.11 3.07
C GLY A 170 23.66 13.51 3.84
N ASN A 171 23.43 12.93 5.03
CA ASN A 171 24.46 12.19 5.77
C ASN A 171 24.47 10.71 5.39
N LYS A 172 25.48 9.98 5.89
CA LYS A 172 25.52 8.52 5.79
C LYS A 172 24.30 7.93 6.54
N PRO A 173 23.61 6.93 5.96
CA PRO A 173 22.54 6.22 6.66
C PRO A 173 23.01 5.63 7.99
N ASP A 174 22.07 5.49 8.92
CA ASP A 174 22.31 4.84 10.20
C ASP A 174 22.76 3.38 10.00
N SER A 175 23.71 2.91 10.82
CA SER A 175 24.26 1.56 10.66
C SER A 175 23.22 0.47 10.87
N LYS A 176 22.24 0.68 11.75
CA LYS A 176 21.17 -0.28 11.97
C LYS A 176 20.35 -0.50 10.70
N TRP A 177 20.07 0.57 9.95
CA TRP A 177 19.40 0.47 8.66
C TRP A 177 20.26 -0.29 7.65
N THR A 178 21.55 0.02 7.54
CA THR A 178 22.45 -0.66 6.58
C THR A 178 22.75 -2.12 6.92
N ASP A 179 22.66 -2.50 8.19
CA ASP A 179 22.88 -3.88 8.63
C ASP A 179 21.60 -4.73 8.47
N THR A 180 20.44 -4.07 8.36
CA THR A 180 19.11 -4.70 8.26
C THR A 180 18.66 -4.90 6.80
N MET A 181 18.88 -3.90 5.95
CA MET A 181 18.41 -3.85 4.55
C MET A 181 19.49 -4.31 3.58
#